data_AF-A0A976LQ70-F1
#
_entry.id   AF-A0A976LQ70-F1
#
_cell.length_a   1.000
_cell.length_b   1.000
_cell.length_c   1.000
_cell.angle_alpha   90.00
_cell.angle_beta   90.00
_cell.angle_gamma   90.00
#
_symmetry.space_group_name_H-M   'P 1'
#
loop_
_entity.id
_entity.type
_entity.pdbx_description
1 polymer ?
#
loop_
_entity_poly.entity_id
_entity_poly.type
_entity_poly.pdbx_seq_one_letter_code
_entity_poly.pdbx_strand_id
1 'polypeptide(L)' 'MPSSDYLTLAKSLNSEASDRLLSRMTGKLPRRLDKDKLSQDDAIALQLELEDEQLSEWREKMNKFNAIA' A
#
# COMPACT_ATOMS: atom_id res chain seq x y z
N MET A 1 3.50 6.31 10.57
CA MET A 1 3.73 7.20 9.42
C MET A 1 4.39 6.35 8.36
N PRO A 2 4.03 6.48 7.07
CA PRO A 2 4.64 5.73 5.98
C PRO A 2 6.12 6.11 5.80
N SER A 3 6.87 5.25 5.12
CA SER A 3 8.27 5.56 4.75
C SER A 3 8.37 6.76 3.80
N SER A 4 9.54 7.42 3.78
CA SER A 4 9.78 8.57 2.89
C SER A 4 9.70 8.20 1.40
N ASP A 5 10.07 6.97 1.05
CA ASP A 5 10.06 6.49 -0.33
C ASP A 5 8.61 6.32 -0.81
N TYR A 6 7.76 5.71 0.01
CA TYR A 6 6.34 5.54 -0.31
C TYR A 6 5.57 6.86 -0.31
N LEU A 7 5.95 7.83 0.51
CA LEU A 7 5.42 9.19 0.46
C LEU A 7 5.77 9.90 -0.85
N THR A 8 7.00 9.74 -1.32
CA THR A 8 7.45 10.33 -2.59
C THR A 8 6.71 9.68 -3.75
N LEU A 9 6.55 8.35 -3.71
CA LEU A 9 5.80 7.62 -4.71
C LEU A 9 4.32 8.05 -4.73
N ALA A 10 3.67 8.13 -3.57
CA ALA A 10 2.28 8.56 -3.45
C ALA A 10 2.03 9.92 -4.11
N LYS A 11 2.92 10.89 -3.87
CA LYS A 11 2.84 12.25 -4.45
C LYS A 11 3.07 12.29 -5.96
N SER A 12 3.71 11.27 -6.52
CA SER A 12 3.99 11.20 -7.96
C SER A 12 2.86 10.57 -8.78
N LEU A 13 1.84 9.99 -8.12
CA LEU A 13 0.73 9.34 -8.79
C LEU A 13 -0.22 10.36 -9.40
N ASN A 14 -0.76 10.02 -10.57
CA ASN A 14 -1.89 10.75 -11.13
C ASN A 14 -3.19 10.44 -10.36
N SER A 15 -4.25 11.21 -10.63
CA SER A 15 -5.54 11.07 -9.96
C SER A 15 -6.14 9.67 -10.14
N GLU A 16 -6.11 9.13 -11.35
CA GLU A 16 -6.67 7.80 -11.64
C GLU A 16 -5.97 6.68 -10.85
N ALA A 17 -4.64 6.70 -10.78
CA ALA A 17 -3.87 5.74 -10.01
C ALA A 17 -4.13 5.88 -8.51
N SER A 18 -4.26 7.12 -8.03
CA SER A 18 -4.61 7.44 -6.65
C SER A 18 -6.00 6.91 -6.29
N ASP A 19 -7.02 7.18 -7.11
CA ASP A 19 -8.39 6.72 -6.90
C ASP A 19 -8.49 5.20 -6.89
N ARG A 20 -7.74 4.53 -7.78
CA ARG A 20 -7.66 3.07 -7.79
C ARG A 20 -7.04 2.52 -6.50
N LEU A 21 -6.00 3.17 -5.97
CA LEU A 21 -5.37 2.80 -4.70
C LEU A 21 -6.31 3.00 -3.51
N LEU A 22 -7.00 4.14 -3.46
CA LEU A 22 -7.98 4.45 -2.42
C LEU A 22 -9.14 3.44 -2.43
N SER A 23 -9.63 3.07 -3.62
CA SER A 23 -10.75 2.13 -3.78
C SER A 23 -10.44 0.71 -3.30
N ARG A 24 -9.17 0.30 -3.28
CA ARG A 24 -8.74 -1.04 -2.85
C ARG A 24 -8.12 -1.08 -1.46
N MET A 25 -8.15 0.05 -0.73
CA MET A 25 -7.63 0.09 0.63
C MET A 25 -8.39 -0.89 1.54
N THR A 26 -7.66 -1.55 2.42
CA THR A 26 -8.25 -2.53 3.34
C THR A 26 -7.97 -2.21 4.81
N GLY A 27 -8.57 -2.99 5.70
CA GLY A 27 -8.34 -2.90 7.14
C GLY A 27 -8.82 -1.57 7.74
N LYS A 28 -7.95 -0.90 8.50
CA LYS A 28 -8.29 0.35 9.22
C LYS A 28 -7.99 1.61 8.43
N LEU A 29 -7.33 1.49 7.27
CA LEU A 29 -6.88 2.64 6.49
C LEU A 29 -8.01 3.52 5.95
N PRO A 30 -9.08 2.98 5.32
CA PRO A 30 -10.20 3.80 4.83
C PRO A 30 -10.82 4.63 5.97
N ARG A 31 -11.11 3.98 7.10
CA ARG A 31 -11.70 4.63 8.28
C ARG A 31 -10.79 5.70 8.90
N ARG A 32 -9.48 5.62 8.72
CA ARG A 32 -8.53 6.64 9.21
C ARG A 32 -8.47 7.84 8.26
N LEU A 33 -8.56 7.60 6.97
CA LEU A 33 -8.68 8.65 5.95
C LEU A 33 -10.01 9.41 6.12
N ASP A 34 -11.14 8.71 6.21
CA ASP A 34 -12.49 9.31 6.37
C ASP A 34 -12.65 10.16 7.65
N LYS A 35 -11.79 9.95 8.64
CA LYS A 35 -11.80 10.67 9.93
C LYS A 35 -10.76 11.79 9.99
N ASP A 36 -10.17 12.16 8.86
CA ASP A 36 -9.08 13.14 8.74
C ASP A 36 -7.88 12.82 9.65
N LYS A 37 -7.69 11.54 9.99
CA LYS A 37 -6.56 11.07 10.83
C LYS A 37 -5.32 10.74 9.99
N LEU A 38 -5.45 10.76 8.67
CA LEU A 38 -4.38 10.58 7.69
C LEU A 38 -4.68 11.55 6.55
N SER A 39 -3.63 12.16 6.00
CA SER A 39 -3.76 12.80 4.69
C SER A 39 -3.96 11.75 3.61
N GLN A 40 -4.47 12.15 2.45
CA GLN A 40 -4.59 11.25 1.30
C GLN A 40 -3.23 10.67 0.89
N ASP A 41 -2.19 11.49 0.84
CA ASP A 41 -0.82 11.04 0.52
C ASP A 41 -0.32 10.01 1.54
N ASP A 42 -0.55 10.23 2.84
CA ASP A 42 -0.16 9.27 3.88
C ASP A 42 -0.93 7.96 3.76
N ALA A 43 -2.22 8.04 3.47
CA ALA A 43 -3.07 6.89 3.27
C ALA A 43 -2.60 6.05 2.08
N ILE A 44 -2.36 6.69 0.93
CA ILE A 44 -1.85 6.06 -0.28
C ILE A 44 -0.47 5.44 -0.03
N ALA A 45 0.45 6.16 0.60
CA ALA A 45 1.78 5.66 0.91
C ALA A 45 1.74 4.43 1.82
N LEU A 46 0.89 4.43 2.86
CA LEU A 46 0.70 3.27 3.73
C LEU A 46 0.08 2.07 2.98
N GLN A 47 -0.83 2.32 2.04
CA GLN A 47 -1.41 1.26 1.21
C GLN A 47 -0.37 0.63 0.28
N LEU A 48 0.48 1.45 -0.35
CA LEU A 48 1.57 0.98 -1.21
C LEU A 48 2.56 0.12 -0.42
N GLU A 49 2.98 0.60 0.76
CA GLU A 49 3.91 -0.11 1.64
C GLU A 49 3.35 -1.47 2.09
N LEU A 50 2.07 -1.52 2.47
CA LEU A 50 1.40 -2.76 2.85
C LEU A 50 1.33 -3.76 1.69
N GLU A 51 1.00 -3.30 0.48
CA GLU A 51 0.90 -4.17 -0.69
C GLU A 51 2.27 -4.74 -1.10
N ASP A 52 3.34 -3.94 -1.00
CA ASP A 52 4.69 -4.40 -1.30
C ASP A 52 5.17 -5.45 -0.29
N GLU A 53 4.92 -5.24 1.00
CA GLU A 53 5.20 -6.23 2.05
C GLU A 53 4.47 -7.55 1.79
N GLN A 54 3.16 -7.48 1.51
CA GLN A 54 2.35 -8.67 1.18
C GLN A 54 2.86 -9.40 -0.07
N LEU A 55 3.25 -8.65 -1.09
CA LEU A 55 3.80 -9.21 -2.33
C LEU A 55 5.15 -9.89 -2.08
N SER A 56 6.01 -9.27 -1.26
CA SER A 56 7.29 -9.84 -0.85
C SER A 56 7.09 -11.15 -0.09
N GLU A 57 6.22 -11.17 0.93
CA GLU A 57 5.90 -12.39 1.67
C GLU A 57 5.34 -13.51 0.78
N TRP A 58 4.47 -13.16 -0.17
CA TRP A 58 3.91 -14.12 -1.11
C TRP A 58 5.00 -14.72 -2.01
N ARG A 59 5.91 -13.89 -2.52
CA ARG A 59 7.07 -14.35 -3.33
C ARG A 59 7.96 -15.29 -2.53
N GLU A 60 8.25 -14.98 -1.27
CA GLU A 60 9.03 -15.88 -0.40
C GLU A 60 8.35 -17.23 -0.19
N LYS A 61 7.03 -17.24 0.05
CA LYS A 61 6.24 -18.47 0.19
C LYS A 61 6.28 -19.29 -1.10
N MET A 62 6.09 -18.65 -2.25
CA MET A 62 6.14 -19.34 -3.55
C MET A 62 7.52 -19.89 -3.88
N ASN A 63 8.59 -19.16 -3.57
CA ASN A 63 9.94 -19.67 -3.72
C ASN A 63 10.19 -20.91 -2.87
N LYS A 64 9.68 -20.93 -1.62
CA LYS A 64 9.74 -22.13 -0.76
C LYS A 64 8.96 -23.30 -1.34
N PHE A 65 7.77 -23.08 -1.88
CA PHE A 65 6.98 -24.13 -2.53
C PHE A 65 7.69 -24.70 -3.77
N ASN A 66 8.20 -23.83 -4.65
CA ASN A 66 8.88 -24.25 -5.88
C ASN A 66 10.24 -24.92 -5.62
N ALA A 67 10.92 -24.61 -4.51
CA ALA A 67 12.17 -25.27 -4.15
C ALA A 67 11.99 -26.70 -3.60
N ILE A 68 10.75 -27.07 -3.26
CA ILE A 68 10.38 -28.38 -2.72
C ILE A 68 9.73 -29.28 -3.81
N ALA A 69 9.26 -28.68 -4.91
CA ALA A 69 8.65 -29.35 -6.06
C ALA A 69 9.70 -29.77 -7.10
#